data_AF-A0A434NXB4-F1
#
_entry.id   AF-A0A434NXB4-F1
#
_cell.length_a   1.000
_cell.length_b   1.000
_cell.length_c   1.000
_cell.angle_alpha   90.00
_cell.angle_beta   90.00
_cell.angle_gamma   90.00
#
_symmetry.space_group_name_H-M   'P 1'
#
loop_
_entity.id
_entity.type
_entity.pdbx_description
1 polymer ?
#
loop_
_entity_poly.entity_id
_entity_poly.type
_entity_poly.pdbx_seq_one_letter_code
_entity_poly.pdbx_strand_id
1 'polypeptide(L)' 'MILAIEGVDRHHYPNLFEQMFRMRAAVFADRLAWDVTVVDGRECDRFDAEDPLYLLCVDEVTQHLK' A
#
# COMPACT_ATOMS: atom_id res chain seq x y z
N MET A 1 4.55 14.24 -5.71
CA MET A 1 5.82 13.48 -5.73
C MET A 1 5.59 11.98 -5.83
N ILE A 2 6.49 11.24 -6.50
CA ILE A 2 6.54 9.77 -6.40
C ILE A 2 7.66 9.41 -5.43
N LEU A 3 7.35 8.63 -4.40
CA LEU A 3 8.35 8.05 -3.49
C LEU A 3 8.64 6.62 -3.90
N ALA A 4 9.92 6.28 -3.97
CA ALA A 4 10.39 4.91 -4.11
C ALA A 4 10.89 4.43 -2.74
N ILE A 5 10.25 3.41 -2.18
CA ILE A 5 10.51 2.91 -0.83
C ILE A 5 10.77 1.41 -0.92
N GLU A 6 11.95 0.96 -0.51
CA GLU A 6 12.26 -0.47 -0.38
C GLU A 6 11.44 -1.08 0.77
N GLY A 7 10.98 -2.32 0.61
CA GLY A 7 10.12 -2.97 1.61
C GLY A 7 10.77 -3.07 2.98
N VAL A 8 12.10 -3.22 3.03
CA VAL A 8 12.90 -3.19 4.27
C VAL A 8 12.71 -1.88 5.05
N ASP A 9 12.50 -0.76 4.36
CA ASP A 9 12.37 0.58 4.95
C ASP A 9 10.91 0.98 5.24
N ARG A 10 9.93 0.10 4.96
CA ARG A 10 8.50 0.43 5.12
C ARG A 10 8.11 0.89 6.53
N HIS A 11 8.85 0.43 7.54
CA HIS A 11 8.64 0.77 8.95
C HIS A 11 8.89 2.25 9.26
N HIS A 12 9.64 2.96 8.41
CA HIS A 12 9.79 4.43 8.49
C HIS A 12 8.56 5.19 7.98
N TYR A 13 7.64 4.53 7.27
CA TYR A 13 6.47 5.14 6.63
C TYR A 13 5.15 4.43 6.98
N PRO A 14 4.88 4.14 8.26
CA PRO A 14 3.77 3.27 8.66
C PRO A 14 2.40 3.78 8.18
N ASN A 15 2.19 5.11 8.21
CA ASN A 15 0.94 5.72 7.76
C ASN A 15 0.71 5.62 6.25
N LEU A 16 1.78 5.68 5.44
CA LEU A 16 1.66 5.55 3.98
C LEU A 16 1.34 4.11 3.60
N PHE A 17 1.99 3.13 4.24
CA PHE A 17 1.73 1.73 3.99
C PHE A 17 0.34 1.30 4.47
N GLU A 18 -0.12 1.79 5.63
CA GLU A 18 -1.49 1.53 6.09
C GLU A 18 -2.54 2.08 5.11
N GLN A 19 -2.34 3.30 4.60
CA GLN A 19 -3.21 3.87 3.55
C GLN A 19 -3.16 3.02 2.28
N MET A 20 -1.97 2.59 1.87
CA MET A 20 -1.75 1.85 0.62
C MET A 20 -2.44 0.48 0.65
N PHE A 21 -2.27 -0.30 1.72
CA PHE A 21 -2.92 -1.61 1.83
C PHE A 21 -4.45 -1.52 1.93
N ARG A 22 -4.98 -0.47 2.56
CA ARG A 22 -6.43 -0.19 2.56
C ARG A 22 -6.93 0.22 1.17
N MET A 23 -6.17 1.05 0.47
CA MET A 23 -6.50 1.46 -0.90
C MET A 23 -6.50 0.25 -1.85
N ARG A 24 -5.53 -0.67 -1.70
CA ARG A 24 -5.49 -1.92 -2.45
C ARG A 24 -6.74 -2.77 -2.22
N ALA A 25 -7.20 -2.91 -0.96
CA ALA A 25 -8.45 -3.62 -0.67
C ALA A 25 -9.64 -2.96 -1.39
N ALA A 26 -9.77 -1.63 -1.30
CA ALA A 26 -10.85 -0.90 -1.96
C ALA A 26 -10.82 -1.01 -3.50
N VAL A 27 -9.64 -1.11 -4.10
CA VAL A 27 -9.50 -1.22 -5.55
C VAL A 27 -9.64 -2.66 -6.02
N PHE A 28 -8.84 -3.58 -5.48
CA PHE A 28 -8.76 -4.95 -5.97
C PHE A 28 -9.94 -5.80 -5.52
N ALA A 29 -10.32 -5.74 -4.25
CA ALA A 29 -11.48 -6.48 -3.76
C ALA A 29 -12.78 -5.76 -4.12
N ASP A 30 -12.98 -4.52 -3.62
CA ASP A 30 -14.31 -3.90 -3.69
C ASP A 30 -14.69 -3.44 -5.10
N ARG A 31 -13.77 -2.78 -5.81
CA ARG A 31 -14.05 -2.21 -7.14
C ARG A 31 -13.89 -3.21 -8.28
N LEU A 32 -12.80 -3.99 -8.26
CA LEU A 32 -12.44 -4.90 -9.35
C LEU A 32 -12.95 -6.34 -9.12
N ALA A 33 -13.42 -6.66 -7.91
CA ALA A 33 -13.93 -7.98 -7.54
C ALA A 33 -12.92 -9.11 -7.83
N TRP A 34 -11.63 -8.85 -7.62
CA TRP A 34 -10.60 -9.87 -7.72
C TRP A 34 -10.66 -10.80 -6.52
N ASP A 35 -10.26 -12.05 -6.73
CA ASP A 35 -10.09 -13.04 -5.66
C ASP A 35 -8.79 -12.75 -4.89
N VAL A 36 -8.88 -11.83 -3.92
CA VAL A 36 -7.78 -11.40 -3.06
C VAL A 36 -8.16 -11.56 -1.59
N THR A 37 -7.16 -11.75 -0.72
CA THR A 37 -7.38 -11.87 0.72
C THR A 37 -7.30 -10.50 1.39
N VAL A 38 -8.35 -10.12 2.10
CA VAL A 38 -8.41 -8.87 2.89
C VAL A 38 -8.52 -9.21 4.37
N VAL A 39 -7.61 -8.69 5.19
CA VAL A 39 -7.60 -8.86 6.66
C VAL A 39 -7.57 -7.49 7.32
N ASP A 40 -8.52 -7.21 8.23
CA ASP A 40 -8.69 -5.91 8.90
C ASP A 40 -8.80 -4.72 7.93
N GLY A 41 -9.38 -4.95 6.76
CA GLY A 41 -9.53 -3.96 5.69
C GLY A 41 -8.25 -3.68 4.90
N ARG A 42 -7.23 -4.54 5.01
CA ARG A 42 -5.97 -4.45 4.29
C ARG A 42 -5.82 -5.62 3.33
N GLU A 43 -5.44 -5.32 2.11
CA GLU A 43 -5.02 -6.34 1.14
C GLU A 43 -3.49 -6.41 1.15
N CYS A 44 -2.96 -7.55 1.57
CA CYS A 44 -1.54 -7.89 1.56
C CYS A 44 -1.40 -9.33 1.08
N ASP A 45 -0.41 -9.62 0.25
CA ASP A 45 -0.12 -10.96 -0.22
C ASP A 45 1.28 -11.43 0.21
N ARG A 46 1.68 -12.60 -0.31
CA ARG A 46 2.99 -13.18 0.02
C ARG A 46 4.18 -12.37 -0.49
N PHE A 47 4.02 -11.61 -1.57
CA PHE A 47 5.10 -10.83 -2.16
C PHE A 47 5.37 -9.57 -1.35
N ASP A 48 4.37 -9.04 -0.63
CA ASP A 48 4.55 -7.94 0.30
C ASP A 48 5.48 -8.27 1.49
N ALA A 49 5.76 -9.57 1.71
CA ALA A 49 6.72 -10.07 2.70
C ALA A 49 8.15 -10.20 2.15
N GLU A 50 8.35 -10.10 0.83
CA GLU A 50 9.66 -10.28 0.15
C GLU A 50 10.38 -8.94 -0.08
N ASP A 51 10.09 -7.95 0.76
CA ASP A 51 10.65 -6.60 0.73
C ASP A 51 10.69 -5.92 -0.66
N PRO A 52 9.57 -5.86 -1.41
CA PRO A 52 9.57 -5.31 -2.77
C PRO A 52 9.77 -3.79 -2.76
N LEU A 53 10.09 -3.23 -3.92
CA LEU A 53 10.11 -1.77 -4.11
C LEU A 53 8.68 -1.25 -4.32
N TYR A 54 8.24 -0.34 -3.46
CA TYR A 54 6.94 0.33 -3.58
C TYR A 54 7.13 1.72 -4.19
N LEU A 55 6.33 2.02 -5.21
CA LEU A 55 6.24 3.36 -5.81
C LEU A 55 4.92 4.00 -5.38
N LEU A 56 4.98 4.99 -4.49
CA LEU A 56 3.81 5.64 -3.92
C LEU A 56 3.66 7.07 -4.45
N CYS A 57 2.50 7.39 -5.03
CA CYS A 57 2.15 8.75 -5.40
C CYS A 57 1.63 9.47 -4.15
N VAL A 58 2.37 10.48 -3.70
CA VAL A 58 2.04 11.24 -2.49
C VAL A 58 1.85 12.72 -2.78
N ASP A 59 0.96 13.33 -2.01
CA ASP A 59 0.90 14.77 -1.88
C ASP A 59 2.10 15.29 -1.08
N GLU A 60 2.75 16.32 -1.61
CA GLU A 60 3.96 16.89 -1.02
C GLU A 60 3.69 17.67 0.27
N VAL A 61 2.48 18.19 0.43
CA VAL A 61 2.11 19.01 1.59
C VAL A 61 1.51 18.11 2.67
N THR A 62 0.58 17.24 2.32
CA THR A 62 -0.14 16.44 3.32
C THR A 62 0.53 15.10 3.63
N GLN A 63 1.49 14.65 2.81
CA GLN A 63 2.09 13.32 2.90
C GLN A 63 1.04 12.19 2.95
N HIS A 64 -0.05 12.36 2.21
CA HIS A 64 -1.07 11.33 2.00
C HIS A 64 -0.95 10.76 0.61
N LEU A 65 -1.44 9.52 0.43
CA LEU A 65 -1.57 8.93 -0.90
C LEU A 65 -2.61 9.71 -1.72
N LYS A 66 -2.33 9.87 -3.02
CA LYS A 66 -3.27 10.44 -4.00
C LYS A 66 -4.06 9.37 -4.73
#